data_AF-A0A429X582-F1
#
_entry.id   AF-A0A429X582-F1
#
_cell.length_a   1.000
_cell.length_b   1.000
_cell.length_c   1.000
_cell.angle_alpha   90.00
_cell.angle_beta   90.00
_cell.angle_gamma   90.00
#
_symmetry.space_group_name_H-M   'P 1'
#
loop_
_entity.id
_entity.type
_entity.pdbx_description
1 polymer ?
#
loop_
_entity_poly.entity_id
_entity_poly.type
_entity_poly.pdbx_seq_one_letter_code
_entity_poly.pdbx_strand_id
1 'polypeptide(L)'
;MKKRLVSYIFLAAASMLAAGCNILPEPGSLIQVPKQAVAGAANSEDINSIAKRFLPKGTVLATPNSPVQSKPVLTADFDQDGREEAVVFYQSKNNSGPVGMFVLKKVGDKWEKVFAKKGTGYEISWASASDVTGDGKNELLVGWKIGSFAGSTLEIFTWRKDGLDQMAKVNYHELDLVQIDNDPKARLAVWKKDGNDIYDVDLLEWKGKTLQSDKHHYPSYFPEVVKYYQRRTVAVPDASYYWYYLAEALLKANLPEQALTAVDKGMSFNMVVPSYDQFTELRDKIERKLALAGNQDLVLEVRNAGITMEIPREIAPYITYEEKAMDMAGYEVSVFVSAASGKKILFTIEIYSKDIHVPENDSKLERIAESEQFIYFARKPESSPNGGGIYEKSHALVDKMISNVRPGFVYPTFTNLENDLIVQQVKEAADKYAYVTSGGKMTEGIIETFTKNGMEYRYMGPELNTKEKLVGYLSESYTPGTIRSYILRASLIEQEGKLAQPNVDGGSLLNYENAVIVLRKDNGMEKEFDLKVSLGNSLSFEYVHVVFSKTKDGWRISSDLGTF
;
A
#
# COMPACT_ATOMS: atom_id res chain seq x y z
N MET A 1 -55.87 61.32 -3.13
CA MET A 1 -56.46 60.49 -2.07
C MET A 1 -55.46 59.41 -1.64
N LYS A 2 -55.14 59.37 -0.34
CA LYS A 2 -54.61 58.27 0.50
C LYS A 2 -53.35 57.50 0.00
N LYS A 3 -52.14 57.78 0.54
CA LYS A 3 -51.54 57.30 1.82
C LYS A 3 -51.10 55.82 1.82
N ARG A 4 -49.78 55.57 1.92
CA ARG A 4 -49.06 54.90 3.05
C ARG A 4 -47.57 54.68 2.64
N LEU A 5 -46.61 55.36 3.29
CA LEU A 5 -45.83 54.96 4.49
C LEU A 5 -44.73 53.93 4.11
N VAL A 6 -43.46 54.31 3.93
CA VAL A 6 -42.38 54.52 4.94
C VAL A 6 -42.08 53.26 5.79
N SER A 7 -40.78 52.98 5.94
CA SER A 7 -40.07 51.87 6.64
C SER A 7 -39.65 50.74 5.69
N TYR A 8 -38.37 50.47 5.40
CA TYR A 8 -37.18 50.51 6.27
C TYR A 8 -35.91 50.91 5.49
N ILE A 9 -35.45 52.15 5.70
CA ILE A 9 -34.04 52.51 5.67
C ILE A 9 -33.59 52.40 7.13
N PHE A 10 -32.95 51.30 7.51
CA PHE A 10 -32.06 51.14 8.68
C PHE A 10 -31.62 49.67 8.75
N LEU A 11 -30.74 49.25 7.84
CA LEU A 11 -29.78 48.15 8.08
C LEU A 11 -28.67 48.19 7.02
N ALA A 12 -28.08 49.36 6.81
CA ALA A 12 -26.96 49.57 5.90
C ALA A 12 -25.91 50.44 6.60
N ALA A 13 -25.26 49.89 7.64
CA ALA A 13 -24.00 50.35 8.21
C ALA A 13 -23.65 49.52 9.47
N ALA A 14 -23.08 48.31 9.30
CA ALA A 14 -22.24 47.63 10.32
C ALA A 14 -21.75 46.24 9.85
N SER A 15 -21.27 46.08 8.63
CA SER A 15 -20.66 44.81 8.18
C SER A 15 -19.44 44.99 7.27
N MET A 16 -18.83 46.17 7.30
CA MET A 16 -17.44 46.36 6.85
C MET A 16 -16.59 46.57 8.08
N LEU A 17 -15.83 45.53 8.48
CA LEU A 17 -14.54 45.55 9.19
C LEU A 17 -14.28 44.14 9.77
N ALA A 18 -14.06 43.15 8.89
CA ALA A 18 -13.40 41.89 9.25
C ALA A 18 -12.75 41.25 8.02
N ALA A 19 -11.97 42.03 7.27
CA ALA A 19 -10.98 41.50 6.34
C ALA A 19 -9.61 41.69 7.00
N GLY A 20 -9.24 40.75 7.88
CA GLY A 20 -7.90 40.68 8.43
C GLY A 20 -6.92 40.28 7.33
N CYS A 21 -6.05 41.21 6.94
CA CYS A 21 -4.91 40.96 6.08
C CYS A 21 -3.91 40.02 6.76
N ASN A 22 -3.78 38.77 6.29
CA ASN A 22 -2.66 37.88 6.61
C ASN A 22 -1.43 38.28 5.76
N ILE A 23 -0.73 39.35 6.13
CA ILE A 23 0.56 39.74 5.53
C ILE A 23 1.66 39.79 6.60
N LEU A 24 1.84 38.67 7.30
CA LEU A 24 3.08 38.41 8.04
C LEU A 24 3.49 36.95 7.78
N PRO A 25 4.73 36.69 7.35
CA PRO A 25 5.24 35.32 7.32
C PRO A 25 5.28 34.76 8.75
N GLU A 26 5.01 33.47 8.90
CA GLU A 26 5.04 32.83 10.22
C GLU A 26 6.43 33.03 10.87
N PRO A 27 6.50 33.38 12.16
CA PRO A 27 7.77 33.65 12.87
C PRO A 27 8.81 32.53 12.75
N GLY A 28 8.36 31.29 12.53
CA GLY A 28 9.24 30.12 12.34
C GLY A 28 10.06 30.10 11.04
N SER A 29 9.72 30.93 10.05
CA SER A 29 10.49 31.06 8.80
C SER A 29 11.82 31.81 8.96
N LEU A 30 12.03 32.45 10.11
CA LEU A 30 13.24 33.24 10.43
C LEU A 30 14.32 32.42 11.14
N ILE A 31 14.05 31.17 11.53
CA ILE A 31 15.04 30.27 12.12
C ILE A 31 15.58 29.38 11.02
N GLN A 32 16.69 29.79 10.39
CA GLN A 32 17.44 28.91 9.51
C GLN A 32 18.35 27.99 10.33
N VAL A 33 18.26 26.69 10.05
CA VAL A 33 19.12 25.67 10.63
C VAL A 33 20.57 25.92 10.17
N PRO A 34 21.56 26.00 11.08
CA PRO A 34 22.97 26.09 10.68
C PRO A 34 23.39 24.82 9.94
N LYS A 35 23.95 24.97 8.74
CA LYS A 35 24.72 23.90 8.09
C LYS A 35 26.08 23.82 8.77
N GLN A 36 26.30 22.86 9.66
CA GLN A 36 27.64 22.39 9.95
C GLN A 36 27.69 20.91 10.30
N ALA A 37 28.76 20.29 9.81
CA ALA A 37 28.87 18.88 9.47
C ALA A 37 29.03 17.98 10.70
N VAL A 38 28.42 16.79 10.61
CA VAL A 38 28.82 15.65 11.42
C VAL A 38 30.15 15.14 10.87
N ALA A 39 31.20 15.23 11.68
CA ALA A 39 32.53 14.74 11.33
C ALA A 39 32.53 13.21 11.29
N GLY A 40 32.67 12.64 10.08
CA GLY A 40 32.73 11.19 9.90
C GLY A 40 32.41 10.69 8.48
N ALA A 41 32.74 11.43 7.42
CA ALA A 41 32.79 10.88 6.06
C ALA A 41 33.78 11.69 5.23
N ALA A 42 34.75 11.03 4.60
CA ALA A 42 35.67 11.67 3.67
C ALA A 42 34.89 12.34 2.51
N ASN A 43 35.35 13.52 2.09
CA ASN A 43 34.91 14.36 0.97
C ASN A 43 34.26 13.63 -0.24
N SER A 44 33.00 13.22 -0.12
CA SER A 44 32.11 13.01 -1.28
C SER A 44 31.12 14.16 -1.31
N GLU A 45 31.20 15.00 -2.33
CA GLU A 45 30.24 16.07 -2.54
C GLU A 45 28.81 15.49 -2.66
N ASP A 46 27.85 16.04 -1.90
CA ASP A 46 26.45 15.58 -1.90
C ASP A 46 25.87 15.65 -3.32
N ILE A 47 25.27 14.55 -3.77
CA ILE A 47 24.74 14.41 -5.14
C ILE A 47 23.66 15.46 -5.46
N ASN A 48 22.89 15.91 -4.47
CA ASN A 48 21.91 16.99 -4.67
C ASN A 48 22.59 18.32 -4.95
N SER A 49 23.73 18.58 -4.30
CA SER A 49 24.55 19.76 -4.53
C SER A 49 25.19 19.74 -5.93
N ILE A 50 25.65 18.56 -6.37
CA ILE A 50 26.09 18.34 -7.76
C ILE A 50 24.94 18.62 -8.74
N ALA A 51 23.79 17.98 -8.55
CA ALA A 51 22.61 18.08 -9.42
C ALA A 51 22.14 19.53 -9.62
N LYS A 52 22.13 20.33 -8.54
CA LYS A 52 21.72 21.75 -8.59
C LYS A 52 22.54 22.60 -9.55
N ARG A 53 23.81 22.25 -9.79
CA ARG A 53 24.68 22.98 -10.73
C ARG A 53 24.32 22.76 -12.19
N PHE A 54 23.65 21.64 -12.50
CA PHE A 54 23.26 21.25 -13.86
C PHE A 54 21.81 21.60 -14.19
N LEU A 55 21.05 22.12 -13.22
CA LEU A 55 19.65 22.50 -13.39
C LEU A 55 19.47 23.54 -14.50
N PRO A 56 18.47 23.38 -15.39
CA PRO A 56 18.08 24.43 -16.30
C PRO A 56 17.67 25.72 -15.56
N LYS A 57 17.93 26.88 -16.15
CA LYS A 57 17.52 28.17 -15.57
C LYS A 57 16.01 28.19 -15.32
N GLY A 58 15.60 28.71 -14.16
CA GLY A 58 14.19 28.81 -13.78
C GLY A 58 13.56 27.53 -13.23
N THR A 59 14.35 26.47 -13.03
CA THR A 59 13.87 25.19 -12.48
C THR A 59 14.35 24.95 -11.05
N VAL A 60 13.72 23.99 -10.38
CA VAL A 60 14.10 23.43 -9.08
C VAL A 60 14.05 21.91 -9.16
N LEU A 61 14.75 21.24 -8.25
CA LEU A 61 14.62 19.80 -8.06
C LEU A 61 13.16 19.42 -7.80
N ALA A 62 12.72 18.31 -8.38
CA ALA A 62 11.37 17.81 -8.25
C ALA A 62 11.40 16.36 -7.78
N THR A 63 10.62 16.04 -6.76
CA THR A 63 10.49 14.67 -6.27
C THR A 63 9.33 13.97 -6.98
N PRO A 64 9.53 12.80 -7.59
CA PRO A 64 8.43 11.95 -8.08
C PRO A 64 7.38 11.67 -6.99
N ASN A 65 6.11 11.51 -7.37
CA ASN A 65 5.04 11.23 -6.39
C ASN A 65 5.05 9.80 -5.86
N SER A 66 5.43 8.86 -6.71
CA SER A 66 5.54 7.44 -6.39
C SER A 66 6.87 6.87 -6.93
N PRO A 67 7.40 5.82 -6.28
CA PRO A 67 7.01 5.33 -4.96
C PRO A 67 7.25 6.35 -3.83
N VAL A 68 6.67 6.14 -2.64
CA VAL A 68 6.77 7.08 -1.50
C VAL A 68 8.23 7.41 -1.11
N GLN A 69 9.20 6.52 -1.31
CA GLN A 69 10.61 6.81 -0.99
C GLN A 69 11.36 7.59 -2.09
N SER A 70 10.67 8.06 -3.13
CA SER A 70 11.29 8.76 -4.25
C SER A 70 12.07 9.99 -3.81
N LYS A 71 13.21 10.20 -4.48
CA LYS A 71 14.11 11.34 -4.29
C LYS A 71 14.20 12.16 -5.58
N PRO A 72 14.57 13.45 -5.50
CA PRO A 72 14.77 14.27 -6.69
C PRO A 72 15.98 13.84 -7.54
N VAL A 73 16.87 13.02 -6.98
CA VAL A 73 17.95 12.36 -7.69
C VAL A 73 17.85 10.86 -7.44
N LEU A 74 17.65 10.09 -8.50
CA LEU A 74 17.68 8.63 -8.52
C LEU A 74 19.05 8.19 -9.02
N THR A 75 19.73 7.29 -8.30
CA THR A 75 21.01 6.73 -8.72
C THR A 75 20.89 5.24 -8.99
N ALA A 76 21.52 4.78 -10.07
CA ALA A 76 21.66 3.37 -10.42
C ALA A 76 22.79 3.21 -11.46
N ASP A 77 23.42 2.05 -11.48
CA ASP A 77 24.38 1.68 -12.52
C ASP A 77 23.62 1.18 -13.77
N PHE A 78 23.24 2.10 -14.65
CA PHE A 78 22.42 1.78 -15.83
C PHE A 78 23.26 1.13 -16.94
N ASP A 79 24.57 1.38 -16.96
CA ASP A 79 25.45 0.88 -18.00
C ASP A 79 26.42 -0.22 -17.59
N GLN A 80 26.30 -0.67 -16.35
CA GLN A 80 27.05 -1.75 -15.74
C GLN A 80 28.57 -1.52 -15.74
N ASP A 81 29.00 -0.26 -15.58
CA ASP A 81 30.42 0.08 -15.43
C ASP A 81 30.92 0.01 -13.98
N GLY A 82 30.03 -0.32 -13.03
CA GLY A 82 30.30 -0.40 -11.61
C GLY A 82 30.20 0.94 -10.88
N ARG A 83 29.80 2.01 -11.56
CA ARG A 83 29.54 3.33 -10.97
C ARG A 83 28.13 3.78 -11.32
N GLU A 84 27.43 4.32 -10.33
CA GLU A 84 26.06 4.79 -10.56
C GLU A 84 26.02 6.09 -11.38
N GLU A 85 25.10 6.14 -12.35
CA GLU A 85 24.63 7.39 -12.93
C GLU A 85 23.55 8.02 -12.05
N ALA A 86 23.41 9.34 -12.14
CA ALA A 86 22.41 10.11 -11.41
C ALA A 86 21.35 10.69 -12.37
N VAL A 87 20.12 10.20 -12.26
CA VAL A 87 18.94 10.76 -12.92
C VAL A 87 18.37 11.87 -12.03
N VAL A 88 18.45 13.12 -12.52
CA VAL A 88 17.99 14.30 -11.81
C VAL A 88 16.66 14.75 -12.38
N PHE A 89 15.66 14.83 -11.51
CA PHE A 89 14.32 15.31 -11.82
C PHE A 89 14.14 16.78 -11.47
N TYR A 90 13.44 17.52 -12.33
CA TYR A 90 13.22 18.95 -12.12
C TYR A 90 11.84 19.42 -12.59
N GLN A 91 11.41 20.54 -12.02
CA GLN A 91 10.18 21.25 -12.40
C GLN A 91 10.41 22.76 -12.48
N SER A 92 9.51 23.48 -13.15
CA SER A 92 9.51 24.94 -13.17
C SER A 92 9.22 25.53 -11.79
N LYS A 93 9.93 26.59 -11.39
CA LYS A 93 9.71 27.31 -10.12
C LYS A 93 8.29 27.81 -9.93
N ASN A 94 7.59 28.12 -11.03
CA ASN A 94 6.25 28.68 -10.99
C ASN A 94 5.16 27.60 -11.09
N ASN A 95 5.51 26.31 -11.02
CA ASN A 95 4.61 25.15 -11.13
C ASN A 95 3.69 25.16 -12.37
N SER A 96 4.07 25.93 -13.40
CA SER A 96 3.32 26.15 -14.64
C SER A 96 4.12 25.80 -15.89
N GLY A 97 5.32 25.24 -15.72
CA GLY A 97 6.21 24.83 -16.80
C GLY A 97 6.50 23.33 -16.79
N PRO A 98 7.11 22.80 -17.86
CA PRO A 98 7.29 21.36 -18.04
C PRO A 98 8.20 20.79 -16.95
N VAL A 99 7.84 19.63 -16.43
CA VAL A 99 8.77 18.77 -15.71
C VAL A 99 9.77 18.15 -16.67
N GLY A 100 10.88 17.66 -16.16
CA GLY A 100 11.84 16.95 -16.96
C GLY A 100 12.87 16.21 -16.13
N MET A 101 13.80 15.60 -16.84
CA MET A 101 14.92 14.89 -16.27
C MET A 101 16.19 15.12 -17.08
N PHE A 102 17.33 14.91 -16.43
CA PHE A 102 18.61 14.74 -17.10
C PHE A 102 19.44 13.69 -16.37
N VAL A 103 20.39 13.07 -17.07
CA VAL A 103 21.29 12.07 -16.49
C VAL A 103 22.69 12.64 -16.42
N LEU A 104 23.30 12.49 -15.24
CA LEU A 104 24.70 12.77 -15.01
C LEU A 104 25.47 11.45 -14.93
N LYS A 105 26.59 11.37 -15.63
CA LYS A 105 27.55 10.28 -15.54
C LYS A 105 28.90 10.80 -15.05
N LYS A 106 29.60 10.02 -14.21
CA LYS A 106 30.94 10.38 -13.75
C LYS A 106 32.00 9.88 -14.75
N VAL A 107 32.66 10.82 -15.44
CA VAL A 107 33.77 10.54 -16.36
C VAL A 107 35.06 11.02 -15.70
N GLY A 108 35.90 10.06 -15.27
CA GLY A 108 37.02 10.35 -14.37
C GLY A 108 36.51 10.89 -13.03
N ASP A 109 36.93 12.10 -12.65
CA ASP A 109 36.46 12.79 -11.44
C ASP A 109 35.38 13.85 -11.70
N LYS A 110 34.92 14.00 -12.94
CA LYS A 110 33.95 15.03 -13.33
C LYS A 110 32.60 14.43 -13.63
N TRP A 111 31.55 15.14 -13.24
CA TRP A 111 30.18 14.84 -13.64
C TRP A 111 29.87 15.51 -14.98
N GLU A 112 29.37 14.73 -15.92
CA GLU A 112 28.96 15.19 -17.24
C GLU A 112 27.50 14.85 -17.47
N LYS A 113 26.76 15.77 -18.13
CA LYS A 113 25.37 15.54 -18.51
C LYS A 113 25.34 14.81 -19.84
N VAL A 114 24.91 13.56 -19.81
CA VAL A 114 24.92 12.64 -20.96
C VAL A 114 23.54 12.49 -21.61
N PHE A 115 22.47 12.82 -20.88
CA PHE A 115 21.10 12.78 -21.41
C PHE A 115 20.25 13.90 -20.81
N ALA A 116 19.27 14.40 -21.55
CA ALA A 116 18.25 15.31 -21.03
C ALA A 116 16.93 15.18 -21.81
N LYS A 117 15.81 15.25 -21.09
CA LYS A 117 14.48 15.19 -21.68
C LYS A 117 13.48 16.04 -20.91
N LYS A 118 12.66 16.78 -21.65
CA LYS A 118 11.45 17.40 -21.12
C LYS A 118 10.33 16.37 -21.13
N GLY A 119 9.65 16.21 -20.00
CA GLY A 119 8.49 15.33 -19.87
C GLY A 119 7.29 15.89 -20.64
N THR A 120 6.33 15.01 -20.96
CA THR A 120 5.10 15.38 -21.67
C THR A 120 3.97 15.83 -20.73
N GLY A 121 4.24 15.92 -19.43
CA GLY A 121 3.28 16.24 -18.38
C GLY A 121 3.65 17.48 -17.55
N TYR A 122 2.86 17.74 -16.51
CA TYR A 122 3.10 18.85 -15.57
C TYR A 122 3.70 18.41 -14.23
N GLU A 123 3.81 17.09 -14.01
CA GLU A 123 4.34 16.50 -12.79
C GLU A 123 5.02 15.14 -13.09
N ILE A 124 6.03 14.78 -12.30
CA ILE A 124 6.63 13.43 -12.35
C ILE A 124 5.81 12.54 -11.40
N SER A 125 4.93 11.73 -11.97
CA SER A 125 4.04 10.87 -11.19
C SER A 125 4.76 9.65 -10.63
N TRP A 126 5.77 9.14 -11.33
CA TRP A 126 6.44 7.91 -10.93
C TRP A 126 7.91 7.89 -11.36
N ALA A 127 8.83 7.33 -10.58
CA ALA A 127 10.16 7.01 -11.07
C ALA A 127 10.83 5.86 -10.29
N SER A 128 11.50 4.95 -10.99
CA SER A 128 12.38 3.95 -10.37
C SER A 128 13.39 3.39 -11.38
N ALA A 129 14.35 2.61 -10.87
CA ALA A 129 15.25 1.78 -11.66
C ALA A 129 14.94 0.30 -11.37
N SER A 130 14.66 -0.51 -12.40
CA SER A 130 14.29 -1.92 -12.23
C SER A 130 14.53 -2.72 -13.51
N ASP A 131 14.96 -3.97 -13.36
CA ASP A 131 15.13 -4.92 -14.46
C ASP A 131 13.78 -5.45 -14.94
N VAL A 132 13.19 -4.77 -15.92
CA VAL A 132 11.92 -5.21 -16.54
C VAL A 132 12.16 -6.17 -17.71
N THR A 133 13.39 -6.23 -18.23
CA THR A 133 13.74 -7.07 -19.38
C THR A 133 14.21 -8.47 -18.98
N GLY A 134 14.69 -8.62 -17.74
CA GLY A 134 15.28 -9.83 -17.15
C GLY A 134 16.71 -10.09 -17.61
N ASP A 135 17.45 -9.07 -18.04
CA ASP A 135 18.82 -9.20 -18.55
C ASP A 135 19.91 -8.87 -17.51
N GLY A 136 19.50 -8.55 -16.27
CA GLY A 136 20.35 -8.13 -15.17
C GLY A 136 20.69 -6.64 -15.17
N LYS A 137 20.16 -5.84 -16.10
CA LYS A 137 20.31 -4.39 -16.15
C LYS A 137 19.03 -3.72 -15.71
N ASN A 138 19.16 -2.64 -14.94
CA ASN A 138 18.00 -1.82 -14.62
C ASN A 138 17.62 -0.95 -15.82
N GLU A 139 16.35 -0.97 -16.17
CA GLU A 139 15.73 0.10 -16.96
C GLU A 139 15.37 1.28 -16.06
N LEU A 140 15.40 2.49 -16.62
CA LEU A 140 14.82 3.67 -16.00
C LEU A 140 13.34 3.76 -16.38
N LEU A 141 12.46 3.80 -15.38
CA LEU A 141 11.03 3.97 -15.55
C LEU A 141 10.65 5.37 -15.07
N VAL A 142 10.00 6.18 -15.91
CA VAL A 142 9.56 7.55 -15.54
C VAL A 142 8.13 7.82 -15.98
N GLY A 143 7.28 8.13 -15.02
CA GLY A 143 5.88 8.50 -15.19
C GLY A 143 5.70 10.01 -15.26
N TRP A 144 4.97 10.47 -16.28
CA TRP A 144 4.59 11.87 -16.46
C TRP A 144 3.08 12.01 -16.25
N LYS A 145 2.66 12.84 -15.29
CA LYS A 145 1.23 13.15 -15.11
C LYS A 145 0.76 14.07 -16.23
N ILE A 146 -0.16 13.59 -17.06
CA ILE A 146 -0.71 14.33 -18.18
C ILE A 146 -2.07 14.97 -17.86
N GLY A 147 -2.78 14.48 -16.85
CA GLY A 147 -4.03 15.06 -16.36
C GLY A 147 -4.70 14.22 -15.27
N SER A 148 -5.56 14.82 -14.45
CA SER A 148 -6.31 14.07 -13.43
C SER A 148 -7.22 12.99 -14.04
N PHE A 149 -7.85 13.29 -15.18
CA PHE A 149 -8.67 12.33 -15.92
C PHE A 149 -7.89 11.49 -16.93
N ALA A 150 -6.93 12.10 -17.63
CA ALA A 150 -6.10 11.42 -18.63
C ALA A 150 -5.09 10.45 -18.01
N GLY A 151 -4.83 10.56 -16.71
CA GLY A 151 -3.88 9.73 -15.98
C GLY A 151 -2.44 10.20 -16.19
N SER A 152 -1.56 9.22 -16.24
CA SER A 152 -0.13 9.38 -16.41
C SER A 152 0.34 8.54 -17.60
N THR A 153 1.51 8.87 -18.11
CA THR A 153 2.20 7.99 -19.04
C THR A 153 3.57 7.61 -18.52
N LEU A 154 3.82 6.32 -18.41
CA LEU A 154 5.11 5.72 -18.08
C LEU A 154 5.93 5.59 -19.35
N GLU A 155 7.15 6.12 -19.35
CA GLU A 155 8.16 5.90 -20.38
C GLU A 155 9.29 5.06 -19.76
N ILE A 156 9.68 4.00 -20.46
CA ILE A 156 10.71 3.06 -20.01
C ILE A 156 11.93 3.23 -20.90
N PHE A 157 13.09 3.42 -20.30
CA PHE A 157 14.35 3.66 -20.98
C PHE A 157 15.37 2.58 -20.62
N THR A 158 16.12 2.14 -21.63
CA THR A 158 17.26 1.24 -21.45
C THR A 158 18.53 1.96 -21.85
N TRP A 159 19.67 1.60 -21.26
CA TRP A 159 20.93 2.22 -21.60
C TRP A 159 21.50 1.68 -22.92
N ARG A 160 21.92 2.58 -23.79
CA ARG A 160 22.62 2.29 -25.05
C ARG A 160 23.86 3.17 -25.17
N LYS A 161 24.64 3.00 -26.24
CA LYS A 161 25.97 3.62 -26.40
C LYS A 161 26.02 5.12 -26.10
N ASP A 162 24.95 5.87 -26.41
CA ASP A 162 24.90 7.33 -26.27
C ASP A 162 24.01 7.80 -25.09
N GLY A 163 23.71 6.91 -24.12
CA GLY A 163 22.86 7.20 -22.97
C GLY A 163 21.52 6.46 -23.03
N LEU A 164 20.47 7.06 -22.49
CA LEU A 164 19.14 6.44 -22.42
C LEU A 164 18.40 6.47 -23.75
N ASP A 165 17.83 5.32 -24.13
CA ASP A 165 16.94 5.16 -25.28
C ASP A 165 15.56 4.66 -24.80
N GLN A 166 14.48 5.27 -25.30
CA GLN A 166 13.11 4.91 -24.88
C GLN A 166 12.69 3.62 -25.57
N MET A 167 12.44 2.56 -24.81
CA MET A 167 12.04 1.26 -25.35
C MET A 167 10.54 0.99 -25.29
N ALA A 168 9.82 1.58 -24.33
CA ALA A 168 8.38 1.34 -24.16
C ALA A 168 7.65 2.56 -23.58
N LYS A 169 6.33 2.57 -23.76
CA LYS A 169 5.44 3.58 -23.23
C LYS A 169 4.09 2.95 -22.86
N VAL A 170 3.58 3.23 -21.67
CA VAL A 170 2.27 2.72 -21.22
C VAL A 170 1.51 3.78 -20.41
N ASN A 171 0.21 3.93 -20.69
CA ASN A 171 -0.66 4.83 -19.93
C ASN A 171 -1.22 4.11 -18.70
N TYR A 172 -1.34 4.85 -17.60
CA TYR A 172 -1.82 4.31 -16.32
C TYR A 172 -2.48 5.41 -15.49
N HIS A 173 -3.37 5.02 -14.58
CA HIS A 173 -3.88 5.88 -13.52
C HIS A 173 -3.25 5.52 -12.20
N GLU A 174 -3.15 4.21 -11.90
CA GLU A 174 -2.32 3.64 -10.84
C GLU A 174 -1.35 2.61 -11.43
N LEU A 175 -0.20 2.43 -10.78
CA LEU A 175 0.88 1.56 -11.25
C LEU A 175 1.53 0.84 -10.08
N ASP A 176 1.59 -0.49 -10.19
CA ASP A 176 2.44 -1.30 -9.34
C ASP A 176 3.61 -1.85 -10.15
N LEU A 177 4.81 -1.79 -9.58
CA LEU A 177 5.97 -2.54 -10.05
C LEU A 177 6.08 -3.80 -9.20
N VAL A 178 5.89 -4.95 -9.85
CA VAL A 178 5.69 -6.25 -9.22
C VAL A 178 6.87 -7.16 -9.51
N GLN A 179 7.52 -7.67 -8.47
CA GLN A 179 8.56 -8.68 -8.59
C GLN A 179 7.98 -10.04 -8.22
N ILE A 180 7.89 -10.98 -9.17
CA ILE A 180 7.46 -12.36 -8.89
C ILE A 180 8.65 -13.15 -8.37
N ASP A 181 8.45 -13.96 -7.34
CA ASP A 181 9.51 -14.79 -6.76
C ASP A 181 10.05 -15.79 -7.77
N ASN A 182 11.38 -15.97 -7.77
CA ASN A 182 12.12 -16.84 -8.69
C ASN A 182 11.99 -16.49 -10.18
N ASP A 183 11.49 -15.30 -10.53
CA ASP A 183 11.50 -14.80 -11.90
C ASP A 183 12.37 -13.53 -12.00
N PRO A 184 13.34 -13.46 -12.92
CA PRO A 184 14.24 -12.31 -13.00
C PRO A 184 13.58 -11.01 -13.46
N LYS A 185 12.37 -11.05 -14.04
CA LYS A 185 11.72 -9.86 -14.61
C LYS A 185 10.79 -9.17 -13.62
N ALA A 186 10.86 -7.86 -13.52
CA ALA A 186 9.78 -7.09 -12.95
C ALA A 186 8.58 -6.99 -13.93
N ARG A 187 7.36 -6.98 -13.39
CA ARG A 187 6.09 -6.76 -14.10
C ARG A 187 5.52 -5.41 -13.75
N LEU A 188 4.68 -4.89 -14.64
CA LEU A 188 3.93 -3.66 -14.43
C LEU A 188 2.45 -4.02 -14.31
N ALA A 189 1.88 -3.89 -13.12
CA ALA A 189 0.43 -3.93 -12.99
C ALA A 189 -0.14 -2.53 -13.24
N VAL A 190 -0.89 -2.39 -14.32
CA VAL A 190 -1.35 -1.11 -14.84
C VAL A 190 -2.86 -1.01 -14.62
N TRP A 191 -3.27 -0.04 -13.81
CA TRP A 191 -4.69 0.24 -13.54
C TRP A 191 -5.11 1.43 -14.40
N LYS A 192 -5.92 1.19 -15.43
CA LYS A 192 -6.43 2.24 -16.32
C LYS A 192 -7.86 2.54 -15.97
N LYS A 193 -8.16 3.81 -15.71
CA LYS A 193 -9.48 4.25 -15.31
C LYS A 193 -10.48 4.09 -16.46
N ASP A 194 -11.53 3.31 -16.23
CA ASP A 194 -12.69 3.16 -17.12
C ASP A 194 -13.92 3.93 -16.62
N GLY A 195 -13.84 4.50 -15.42
CA GLY A 195 -14.86 5.35 -14.82
C GLY A 195 -14.46 5.75 -13.40
N ASN A 196 -15.20 6.68 -12.77
CA ASN A 196 -15.02 7.19 -11.39
C ASN A 196 -13.90 6.55 -10.55
N ASP A 197 -14.10 5.33 -10.06
CA ASP A 197 -13.11 4.51 -9.36
C ASP A 197 -13.20 3.06 -9.85
N ILE A 198 -13.33 2.94 -11.16
CA ILE A 198 -13.38 1.70 -11.91
C ILE A 198 -12.12 1.65 -12.76
N TYR A 199 -11.42 0.53 -12.72
CA TYR A 199 -10.16 0.31 -13.41
C TYR A 199 -10.19 -0.97 -14.26
N ASP A 200 -9.82 -0.85 -15.53
CA ASP A 200 -9.33 -1.97 -16.31
C ASP A 200 -7.87 -2.24 -15.90
N VAL A 201 -7.63 -3.43 -15.36
CA VAL A 201 -6.33 -3.82 -14.79
C VAL A 201 -5.70 -4.94 -15.62
N ASP A 202 -4.43 -4.75 -15.94
CA ASP A 202 -3.59 -5.77 -16.60
C ASP A 202 -2.22 -5.88 -15.90
N LEU A 203 -1.64 -7.07 -15.91
CA LEU A 203 -0.28 -7.35 -15.46
C LEU A 203 0.60 -7.53 -16.70
N LEU A 204 1.56 -6.64 -16.92
CA LEU A 204 2.38 -6.60 -18.13
C LEU A 204 3.80 -7.10 -17.87
N GLU A 205 4.30 -7.93 -18.77
CA GLU A 205 5.70 -8.36 -18.83
C GLU A 205 6.37 -7.92 -20.13
N TRP A 206 7.70 -7.80 -20.12
CA TRP A 206 8.46 -7.56 -21.34
C TRP A 206 8.68 -8.84 -22.15
N LYS A 207 8.16 -8.85 -23.39
CA LYS A 207 8.37 -9.91 -24.39
C LYS A 207 9.31 -9.45 -25.50
N GLY A 208 10.51 -9.00 -25.13
CA GLY A 208 11.64 -8.70 -26.02
C GLY A 208 11.52 -7.44 -26.89
N LYS A 209 10.30 -7.06 -27.30
CA LYS A 209 10.03 -5.85 -28.11
C LYS A 209 8.93 -4.97 -27.56
N THR A 210 8.00 -5.54 -26.80
CA THR A 210 6.83 -4.83 -26.31
C THR A 210 6.35 -5.44 -25.00
N LEU A 211 5.60 -4.65 -24.26
CA LEU A 211 4.89 -5.09 -23.07
C LEU A 211 3.66 -5.88 -23.50
N GLN A 212 3.45 -7.06 -22.90
CA GLN A 212 2.30 -7.92 -23.16
C GLN A 212 1.75 -8.47 -21.84
N SER A 213 0.47 -8.85 -21.85
CA SER A 213 -0.19 -9.41 -20.67
C SER A 213 0.45 -10.72 -20.20
N ASP A 214 0.89 -10.75 -18.94
CA ASP A 214 1.41 -11.92 -18.25
C ASP A 214 0.26 -12.74 -17.64
N LYS A 215 -0.54 -13.37 -18.50
CA LYS A 215 -1.71 -14.16 -18.09
C LYS A 215 -1.36 -15.34 -17.18
N HIS A 216 -0.12 -15.82 -17.24
CA HIS A 216 0.35 -16.93 -16.42
C HIS A 216 0.40 -16.53 -14.94
N HIS A 217 0.84 -15.30 -14.65
CA HIS A 217 0.94 -14.77 -13.29
C HIS A 217 -0.27 -13.95 -12.82
N TYR A 218 -1.35 -13.90 -13.60
CA TYR A 218 -2.60 -13.30 -13.14
C TYR A 218 -3.09 -13.89 -11.80
N PRO A 219 -3.06 -15.21 -11.57
CA PRO A 219 -3.49 -15.78 -10.29
C PRO A 219 -2.67 -15.29 -9.10
N SER A 220 -1.41 -14.88 -9.30
CA SER A 220 -0.58 -14.31 -8.24
C SER A 220 -1.01 -12.88 -7.88
N TYR A 221 -1.23 -12.01 -8.87
CA TYR A 221 -1.47 -10.58 -8.63
C TYR A 221 -2.96 -10.19 -8.47
N PHE A 222 -3.87 -10.82 -9.24
CA PHE A 222 -5.28 -10.43 -9.24
C PHE A 222 -6.05 -10.57 -7.92
N PRO A 223 -5.60 -11.34 -6.90
CA PRO A 223 -6.10 -11.18 -5.54
C PRO A 223 -6.18 -9.74 -5.04
N GLU A 224 -5.22 -8.88 -5.37
CA GLU A 224 -5.25 -7.46 -4.96
C GLU A 224 -6.38 -6.70 -5.65
N VAL A 225 -6.62 -6.99 -6.94
CA VAL A 225 -7.73 -6.43 -7.72
C VAL A 225 -9.08 -6.92 -7.21
N VAL A 226 -9.17 -8.21 -6.84
CA VAL A 226 -10.36 -8.79 -6.20
C VAL A 226 -10.66 -8.08 -4.88
N LYS A 227 -9.68 -7.93 -3.99
CA LYS A 227 -9.84 -7.19 -2.72
C LYS A 227 -10.32 -5.77 -2.94
N TYR A 228 -9.79 -5.09 -3.96
CA TYR A 228 -10.24 -3.75 -4.35
C TYR A 228 -11.74 -3.74 -4.66
N TYR A 229 -12.20 -4.57 -5.61
CA TYR A 229 -13.60 -4.57 -6.04
C TYR A 229 -14.56 -5.15 -5.00
N GLN A 230 -14.14 -6.12 -4.18
CA GLN A 230 -14.93 -6.59 -3.04
C GLN A 230 -15.29 -5.43 -2.10
N ARG A 231 -14.33 -4.56 -1.75
CA ARG A 231 -14.61 -3.36 -0.94
C ARG A 231 -15.58 -2.41 -1.62
N ARG A 232 -15.48 -2.23 -2.95
CA ARG A 232 -16.42 -1.41 -3.71
C ARG A 232 -17.84 -1.96 -3.71
N THR A 233 -18.00 -3.28 -3.87
CA THR A 233 -19.32 -3.95 -3.79
C THR A 233 -19.92 -3.91 -2.39
N VAL A 234 -19.12 -3.82 -1.32
CA VAL A 234 -19.65 -3.59 0.03
C VAL A 234 -20.08 -2.13 0.21
N ALA A 235 -19.30 -1.18 -0.28
CA ALA A 235 -19.57 0.24 -0.15
C ALA A 235 -20.80 0.70 -0.97
N VAL A 236 -21.00 0.11 -2.16
CA VAL A 236 -22.10 0.43 -3.08
C VAL A 236 -22.65 -0.88 -3.67
N PRO A 237 -23.47 -1.61 -2.92
CA PRO A 237 -23.86 -2.99 -3.25
C PRO A 237 -24.80 -3.14 -4.45
N ASP A 238 -25.50 -2.07 -4.83
CA ASP A 238 -26.47 -2.02 -5.93
C ASP A 238 -25.86 -1.53 -7.26
N ALA A 239 -24.56 -1.20 -7.28
CA ALA A 239 -23.84 -0.81 -8.48
C ALA A 239 -23.35 -2.03 -9.27
N SER A 240 -24.09 -2.41 -10.31
CA SER A 240 -23.79 -3.55 -11.20
C SER A 240 -22.36 -3.54 -11.77
N TYR A 241 -21.79 -2.37 -12.05
CA TYR A 241 -20.44 -2.27 -12.63
C TYR A 241 -19.36 -2.77 -11.67
N TYR A 242 -19.46 -2.58 -10.35
CA TYR A 242 -18.48 -3.16 -9.42
C TYR A 242 -18.55 -4.68 -9.43
N TRP A 243 -19.74 -5.26 -9.60
CA TRP A 243 -19.91 -6.71 -9.71
C TRP A 243 -19.33 -7.27 -11.01
N TYR A 244 -19.46 -6.55 -12.12
CA TYR A 244 -18.82 -6.92 -13.40
C TYR A 244 -17.29 -6.99 -13.26
N TYR A 245 -16.69 -5.91 -12.75
CA TYR A 245 -15.23 -5.84 -12.60
C TYR A 245 -14.70 -6.77 -11.52
N LEU A 246 -15.49 -7.03 -10.46
CA LEU A 246 -15.20 -8.10 -9.50
C LEU A 246 -15.17 -9.47 -10.19
N ALA A 247 -16.16 -9.78 -11.03
CA ALA A 247 -16.20 -11.04 -11.76
C ALA A 247 -15.00 -11.21 -12.70
N GLU A 248 -14.63 -10.16 -13.42
CA GLU A 248 -13.45 -10.20 -14.28
C GLU A 248 -12.17 -10.43 -13.49
N ALA A 249 -11.99 -9.72 -12.37
CA ALA A 249 -10.84 -9.89 -11.49
C ALA A 249 -10.78 -11.30 -10.89
N LEU A 250 -11.91 -11.86 -10.46
CA LEU A 250 -12.02 -13.24 -9.95
C LEU A 250 -11.65 -14.25 -11.04
N LEU A 251 -12.10 -14.05 -12.28
CA LEU A 251 -11.76 -14.93 -13.39
C LEU A 251 -10.25 -14.93 -13.68
N LYS A 252 -9.63 -13.73 -13.69
CA LYS A 252 -8.17 -13.54 -13.85
C LYS A 252 -7.40 -14.10 -12.65
N ALA A 253 -7.95 -14.00 -11.45
CA ALA A 253 -7.44 -14.65 -10.25
C ALA A 253 -7.60 -16.17 -10.26
N ASN A 254 -8.21 -16.78 -11.28
CA ASN A 254 -8.50 -18.23 -11.34
C ASN A 254 -9.56 -18.73 -10.36
N LEU A 255 -10.59 -17.90 -10.11
CA LEU A 255 -11.75 -18.22 -9.25
C LEU A 255 -13.07 -18.13 -10.05
N PRO A 256 -13.27 -18.97 -11.09
CA PRO A 256 -14.38 -18.81 -12.04
C PRO A 256 -15.77 -18.96 -11.42
N GLU A 257 -15.96 -19.71 -10.34
CA GLU A 257 -17.27 -19.92 -9.72
C GLU A 257 -17.70 -18.72 -8.87
N GLN A 258 -16.75 -18.12 -8.15
CA GLN A 258 -16.96 -16.84 -7.50
C GLN A 258 -17.23 -15.76 -8.57
N ALA A 259 -16.53 -15.81 -9.69
CA ALA A 259 -16.77 -14.90 -10.81
C ALA A 259 -18.20 -15.05 -11.38
N LEU A 260 -18.70 -16.28 -11.54
CA LEU A 260 -20.08 -16.52 -12.00
C LEU A 260 -21.10 -15.95 -11.03
N THR A 261 -20.88 -16.12 -9.73
CA THR A 261 -21.75 -15.56 -8.68
C THR A 261 -21.78 -14.03 -8.75
N ALA A 262 -20.61 -13.40 -8.95
CA ALA A 262 -20.53 -11.95 -9.13
C ALA A 262 -21.24 -11.48 -10.42
N VAL A 263 -21.13 -12.22 -11.53
CA VAL A 263 -21.90 -11.97 -12.75
C VAL A 263 -23.40 -12.03 -12.49
N ASP A 264 -23.90 -13.12 -11.92
CA ASP A 264 -25.34 -13.31 -11.65
C ASP A 264 -25.87 -12.20 -10.73
N LYS A 265 -25.09 -11.81 -9.73
CA LYS A 265 -25.43 -10.69 -8.85
C LYS A 265 -25.51 -9.38 -9.62
N GLY A 266 -24.52 -9.06 -10.43
CA GLY A 266 -24.50 -7.84 -11.26
C GLY A 266 -25.68 -7.76 -12.25
N MET A 267 -26.05 -8.90 -12.85
CA MET A 267 -27.17 -9.01 -13.79
C MET A 267 -28.55 -8.97 -13.11
N SER A 268 -28.63 -9.17 -11.79
CA SER A 268 -29.89 -9.16 -11.04
C SER A 268 -30.46 -7.77 -10.77
N PHE A 269 -29.70 -6.70 -11.01
CA PHE A 269 -30.11 -5.33 -10.71
C PHE A 269 -30.97 -4.73 -11.83
N ASN A 270 -31.82 -3.75 -11.47
CA ASN A 270 -32.69 -3.07 -12.42
C ASN A 270 -31.90 -2.25 -13.47
N MET A 271 -30.76 -1.69 -13.09
CA MET A 271 -29.85 -0.98 -13.98
C MET A 271 -28.55 -1.76 -14.09
N VAL A 272 -28.34 -2.38 -15.26
CA VAL A 272 -27.17 -3.21 -15.55
C VAL A 272 -26.20 -2.40 -16.41
N VAL A 273 -25.09 -2.00 -15.81
CA VAL A 273 -23.95 -1.32 -16.44
C VAL A 273 -22.70 -2.09 -15.98
N PRO A 274 -21.80 -2.54 -16.86
CA PRO A 274 -21.86 -2.51 -18.33
C PRO A 274 -23.08 -3.26 -18.90
N SER A 275 -23.28 -3.25 -20.22
CA SER A 275 -24.49 -3.79 -20.84
C SER A 275 -24.71 -5.28 -20.52
N TYR A 276 -25.94 -5.74 -20.65
CA TYR A 276 -26.29 -7.16 -20.48
C TYR A 276 -25.48 -8.07 -21.43
N ASP A 277 -25.19 -7.60 -22.65
CA ASP A 277 -24.36 -8.32 -23.62
C ASP A 277 -22.92 -8.49 -23.09
N GLN A 278 -22.33 -7.43 -22.50
CA GLN A 278 -20.98 -7.51 -21.92
C GLN A 278 -20.94 -8.50 -20.74
N PHE A 279 -21.95 -8.48 -19.86
CA PHE A 279 -22.09 -9.49 -18.81
C PHE A 279 -22.23 -10.90 -19.37
N THR A 280 -23.00 -11.07 -20.45
CA THR A 280 -23.20 -12.37 -21.11
C THR A 280 -21.89 -12.88 -21.72
N GLU A 281 -21.11 -12.01 -22.37
CA GLU A 281 -19.78 -12.38 -22.89
C GLU A 281 -18.81 -12.81 -21.78
N LEU A 282 -18.83 -12.11 -20.63
CA LEU A 282 -18.04 -12.48 -19.48
C LEU A 282 -18.51 -13.82 -18.89
N ARG A 283 -19.82 -14.01 -18.73
CA ARG A 283 -20.45 -15.26 -18.31
C ARG A 283 -20.01 -16.42 -19.19
N ASP A 284 -20.06 -16.27 -20.51
CA ASP A 284 -19.66 -17.31 -21.46
C ASP A 284 -18.17 -17.68 -21.30
N LYS A 285 -17.29 -16.71 -21.03
CA LYS A 285 -15.87 -16.97 -20.76
C LYS A 285 -15.70 -17.78 -19.47
N ILE A 286 -16.45 -17.44 -18.43
CA ILE A 286 -16.47 -18.15 -17.15
C ILE A 286 -16.98 -19.58 -17.34
N GLU A 287 -18.16 -19.74 -17.95
CA GLU A 287 -18.78 -21.05 -18.18
C GLU A 287 -17.92 -21.96 -19.07
N ARG A 288 -17.24 -21.42 -20.09
CA ARG A 288 -16.24 -22.20 -20.86
C ARG A 288 -15.09 -22.69 -19.98
N LYS A 289 -14.57 -21.84 -19.09
CA LYS A 289 -13.50 -22.22 -18.16
C LYS A 289 -13.98 -23.31 -17.18
N LEU A 290 -15.21 -23.20 -16.68
CA LEU A 290 -15.83 -24.22 -15.84
C LEU A 290 -16.08 -25.54 -16.58
N ALA A 291 -16.54 -25.47 -17.84
CA ALA A 291 -16.77 -26.67 -18.65
C ALA A 291 -15.48 -27.44 -18.94
N LEU A 292 -14.36 -26.74 -19.11
CA LEU A 292 -13.04 -27.36 -19.26
C LEU A 292 -12.57 -28.13 -18.00
N ALA A 293 -13.08 -27.78 -16.81
CA ALA A 293 -12.82 -28.52 -15.58
C ALA A 293 -13.63 -29.84 -15.47
N GLY A 294 -14.65 -30.03 -16.33
CA GLY A 294 -15.40 -31.28 -16.43
C GLY A 294 -16.49 -31.45 -15.36
N ASN A 295 -16.76 -32.70 -14.98
CA ASN A 295 -17.85 -33.07 -14.06
C ASN A 295 -17.38 -33.31 -12.61
N GLN A 296 -16.27 -32.68 -12.24
CA GLN A 296 -15.67 -32.80 -10.92
C GLN A 296 -16.46 -31.97 -9.89
N ASP A 297 -16.35 -32.34 -8.61
CA ASP A 297 -16.84 -31.49 -7.52
C ASP A 297 -16.15 -30.11 -7.60
N LEU A 298 -16.86 -29.06 -7.19
CA LEU A 298 -16.36 -27.69 -7.27
C LEU A 298 -15.23 -27.50 -6.25
N VAL A 299 -14.02 -27.22 -6.70
CA VAL A 299 -12.94 -26.79 -5.80
C VAL A 299 -13.12 -25.31 -5.46
N LEU A 300 -13.69 -25.04 -4.29
CA LEU A 300 -13.78 -23.70 -3.71
C LEU A 300 -12.48 -23.36 -3.00
N GLU A 301 -11.74 -22.40 -3.53
CA GLU A 301 -10.53 -21.86 -2.91
C GLU A 301 -10.86 -20.66 -2.01
N VAL A 302 -10.48 -20.74 -0.73
CA VAL A 302 -10.57 -19.65 0.23
C VAL A 302 -9.15 -19.14 0.50
N ARG A 303 -8.74 -18.16 -0.31
CA ARG A 303 -7.33 -17.74 -0.40
C ARG A 303 -6.75 -17.14 0.87
N ASN A 304 -7.48 -16.29 1.59
CA ASN A 304 -6.92 -15.67 2.80
C ASN A 304 -6.71 -16.72 3.91
N ALA A 305 -7.60 -17.73 3.97
CA ALA A 305 -7.46 -18.89 4.84
C ALA A 305 -6.42 -19.93 4.37
N GLY A 306 -5.97 -19.86 3.12
CA GLY A 306 -5.05 -20.82 2.54
C GLY A 306 -5.61 -22.25 2.52
N ILE A 307 -6.90 -22.41 2.17
CA ILE A 307 -7.56 -23.71 2.04
C ILE A 307 -8.29 -23.87 0.71
N THR A 308 -8.47 -25.12 0.30
CA THR A 308 -9.42 -25.54 -0.73
C THR A 308 -10.45 -26.49 -0.16
N MET A 309 -11.66 -26.49 -0.73
CA MET A 309 -12.76 -27.36 -0.35
C MET A 309 -13.47 -27.88 -1.59
N GLU A 310 -13.68 -29.19 -1.68
CA GLU A 310 -14.53 -29.76 -2.73
C GLU A 310 -16.01 -29.67 -2.31
N ILE A 311 -16.76 -28.86 -3.04
CA ILE A 311 -18.19 -28.63 -2.87
C ILE A 311 -18.96 -29.44 -3.91
N PRO A 312 -19.85 -30.35 -3.50
CA PRO A 312 -20.67 -31.09 -4.44
C PRO A 312 -21.47 -30.16 -5.36
N ARG A 313 -21.38 -30.39 -6.67
CA ARG A 313 -21.94 -29.51 -7.70
C ARG A 313 -23.44 -29.22 -7.53
N GLU A 314 -24.17 -30.19 -6.98
CA GLU A 314 -25.60 -30.11 -6.72
C GLU A 314 -26.02 -29.14 -5.62
N ILE A 315 -25.11 -28.79 -4.71
CA ILE A 315 -25.35 -27.79 -3.65
C ILE A 315 -24.52 -26.52 -3.83
N ALA A 316 -23.49 -26.56 -4.69
CA ALA A 316 -22.56 -25.45 -4.94
C ALA A 316 -23.22 -24.06 -5.11
N PRO A 317 -24.34 -23.90 -5.86
CA PRO A 317 -24.98 -22.58 -6.02
C PRO A 317 -25.53 -21.98 -4.73
N TYR A 318 -25.71 -22.80 -3.69
CA TYR A 318 -26.24 -22.39 -2.39
C TYR A 318 -25.13 -22.24 -1.34
N ILE A 319 -23.89 -22.63 -1.64
CA ILE A 319 -22.79 -22.55 -0.69
C ILE A 319 -22.17 -21.15 -0.73
N THR A 320 -22.02 -20.56 0.45
CA THR A 320 -21.35 -19.29 0.69
C THR A 320 -20.42 -19.43 1.88
N TYR A 321 -19.42 -18.57 2.02
CA TYR A 321 -18.56 -18.55 3.20
C TYR A 321 -18.35 -17.13 3.70
N GLU A 322 -17.97 -17.00 4.97
CA GLU A 322 -17.50 -15.76 5.58
C GLU A 322 -16.19 -16.05 6.31
N GLU A 323 -15.25 -15.11 6.24
CA GLU A 323 -13.96 -15.20 6.92
C GLU A 323 -13.88 -14.15 8.04
N LYS A 324 -13.30 -14.51 9.18
CA LYS A 324 -13.20 -13.61 10.33
C LYS A 324 -11.99 -13.92 11.20
N ALA A 325 -11.31 -12.87 11.68
CA ALA A 325 -10.30 -13.01 12.73
C ALA A 325 -10.94 -13.28 14.10
N MET A 326 -10.31 -14.12 14.92
CA MET A 326 -10.74 -14.50 16.25
C MET A 326 -9.73 -14.04 17.31
N ASP A 327 -10.12 -14.17 18.58
CA ASP A 327 -9.23 -14.00 19.72
C ASP A 327 -8.04 -14.99 19.67
N MET A 328 -6.99 -14.70 20.44
CA MET A 328 -5.77 -15.53 20.53
C MET A 328 -5.13 -15.85 19.17
N ALA A 329 -5.24 -14.92 18.22
CA ALA A 329 -4.66 -15.04 16.89
C ALA A 329 -5.21 -16.22 16.04
N GLY A 330 -6.42 -16.69 16.36
CA GLY A 330 -7.16 -17.66 15.52
C GLY A 330 -7.87 -17.00 14.35
N TYR A 331 -8.20 -17.78 13.32
CA TYR A 331 -8.97 -17.31 12.16
C TYR A 331 -10.04 -18.33 11.79
N GLU A 332 -11.25 -17.89 11.44
CA GLU A 332 -12.34 -18.78 11.07
C GLU A 332 -12.85 -18.54 9.65
N VAL A 333 -13.23 -19.65 9.00
CA VAL A 333 -14.02 -19.67 7.77
C VAL A 333 -15.33 -20.38 8.09
N SER A 334 -16.41 -19.62 8.18
CA SER A 334 -17.75 -20.19 8.37
C SER A 334 -18.38 -20.49 7.03
N VAL A 335 -18.75 -21.75 6.79
CA VAL A 335 -19.39 -22.21 5.55
C VAL A 335 -20.89 -22.31 5.77
N PHE A 336 -21.66 -21.76 4.85
CA PHE A 336 -23.11 -21.65 4.96
C PHE A 336 -23.81 -22.17 3.71
N VAL A 337 -25.01 -22.68 3.93
CA VAL A 337 -26.02 -22.84 2.88
C VAL A 337 -26.97 -21.64 2.91
N SER A 338 -27.13 -20.98 1.77
CA SER A 338 -27.98 -19.81 1.55
C SER A 338 -29.07 -20.17 0.54
N ALA A 339 -30.32 -20.18 1.00
CA ALA A 339 -31.49 -20.38 0.14
C ALA A 339 -32.58 -19.35 0.46
N ALA A 340 -33.74 -19.42 -0.20
CA ALA A 340 -34.80 -18.41 -0.07
C ALA A 340 -35.26 -18.18 1.38
N SER A 341 -35.18 -19.19 2.25
CA SER A 341 -35.54 -19.09 3.67
C SER A 341 -34.41 -18.55 4.58
N GLY A 342 -33.29 -18.10 4.00
CA GLY A 342 -32.19 -17.48 4.72
C GLY A 342 -30.89 -18.28 4.69
N LYS A 343 -29.91 -17.81 5.46
CA LYS A 343 -28.56 -18.36 5.55
C LYS A 343 -28.43 -19.23 6.80
N LYS A 344 -27.84 -20.42 6.67
CA LYS A 344 -27.59 -21.35 7.79
C LYS A 344 -26.18 -21.91 7.74
N ILE A 345 -25.54 -21.99 8.89
CA ILE A 345 -24.18 -22.51 8.99
C ILE A 345 -24.18 -24.03 8.82
N LEU A 346 -23.20 -24.54 8.07
CA LEU A 346 -22.97 -25.96 7.86
C LEU A 346 -21.81 -26.45 8.73
N PHE A 347 -20.71 -25.72 8.74
CA PHE A 347 -19.54 -25.98 9.58
C PHE A 347 -18.64 -24.72 9.58
N THR A 348 -17.71 -24.69 10.52
CA THR A 348 -16.66 -23.67 10.62
C THR A 348 -15.30 -24.34 10.53
N ILE A 349 -14.38 -23.76 9.77
CA ILE A 349 -12.97 -24.13 9.78
C ILE A 349 -12.22 -23.11 10.64
N GLU A 350 -11.61 -23.56 11.73
CA GLU A 350 -10.77 -22.74 12.61
C GLU A 350 -9.29 -23.01 12.30
N ILE A 351 -8.50 -21.94 12.21
CA ILE A 351 -7.12 -21.96 11.71
C ILE A 351 -6.24 -21.30 12.75
N TYR A 352 -5.19 -22.03 13.14
CA TYR A 352 -4.27 -21.58 14.18
C TYR A 352 -2.82 -21.68 13.70
N SER A 353 -2.03 -20.66 14.03
CA SER A 353 -0.58 -20.67 13.81
C SER A 353 0.07 -21.66 14.78
N LYS A 354 0.99 -22.48 14.26
CA LYS A 354 1.76 -23.43 15.09
C LYS A 354 2.64 -22.74 16.14
N ASP A 355 3.00 -21.49 15.91
CA ASP A 355 3.98 -20.76 16.71
C ASP A 355 3.36 -19.88 17.81
N ILE A 356 2.04 -19.73 17.86
CA ILE A 356 1.37 -18.81 18.78
C ILE A 356 0.53 -19.55 19.81
N HIS A 357 -0.60 -20.11 19.37
CA HIS A 357 -1.54 -20.81 20.22
C HIS A 357 -2.31 -21.81 19.39
N VAL A 358 -2.30 -23.07 19.81
CA VAL A 358 -3.12 -24.13 19.25
C VAL A 358 -4.04 -24.62 20.37
N PRO A 359 -5.36 -24.67 20.16
CA PRO A 359 -6.28 -25.17 21.17
C PRO A 359 -5.94 -26.61 21.56
N GLU A 360 -5.76 -26.85 22.85
CA GLU A 360 -5.61 -28.20 23.41
C GLU A 360 -6.94 -28.64 24.05
N ASN A 361 -7.40 -29.85 23.75
CA ASN A 361 -8.52 -30.52 24.41
C ASN A 361 -9.94 -29.95 24.18
N ASP A 362 -10.23 -29.23 23.09
CA ASP A 362 -11.62 -28.95 22.69
C ASP A 362 -12.23 -30.16 21.96
N SER A 363 -13.08 -30.92 22.66
CA SER A 363 -13.78 -32.10 22.10
C SER A 363 -14.69 -31.80 20.89
N LYS A 364 -15.01 -30.53 20.63
CA LYS A 364 -15.83 -30.11 19.48
C LYS A 364 -14.99 -29.79 18.24
N LEU A 365 -13.66 -29.74 18.37
CA LEU A 365 -12.74 -29.49 17.27
C LEU A 365 -12.17 -30.79 16.72
N GLU A 366 -12.41 -31.02 15.44
CA GLU A 366 -11.82 -32.10 14.67
C GLU A 366 -10.61 -31.56 13.92
N ARG A 367 -9.40 -32.07 14.15
CA ARG A 367 -8.22 -31.68 13.35
C ARG A 367 -8.33 -32.31 11.96
N ILE A 368 -8.34 -31.50 10.91
CA ILE A 368 -8.65 -31.96 9.54
C ILE A 368 -7.49 -31.83 8.56
N ALA A 369 -6.56 -30.89 8.80
CA ALA A 369 -5.42 -30.66 7.93
C ALA A 369 -4.29 -29.93 8.67
N GLU A 370 -3.13 -29.85 8.03
CA GLU A 370 -1.97 -29.10 8.47
C GLU A 370 -1.18 -28.63 7.23
N SER A 371 -0.66 -27.42 7.29
CA SER A 371 0.31 -26.86 6.33
C SER A 371 1.65 -26.64 7.03
N GLU A 372 2.64 -26.02 6.40
CA GLU A 372 3.90 -25.69 7.08
C GLU A 372 3.65 -24.79 8.31
N GLN A 373 2.78 -23.78 8.17
CA GLN A 373 2.56 -22.73 9.17
C GLN A 373 1.31 -22.93 10.04
N PHE A 374 0.29 -23.64 9.55
CA PHE A 374 -1.04 -23.67 10.19
C PHE A 374 -1.54 -25.08 10.50
N ILE A 375 -2.38 -25.17 11.52
CA ILE A 375 -3.22 -26.33 11.81
C ILE A 375 -4.68 -25.91 11.58
N TYR A 376 -5.43 -26.78 10.92
CA TYR A 376 -6.83 -26.55 10.56
C TYR A 376 -7.73 -27.50 11.33
N PHE A 377 -8.79 -26.95 11.93
CA PHE A 377 -9.81 -27.69 12.65
C PHE A 377 -11.18 -27.45 12.03
N ALA A 378 -12.06 -28.46 12.03
CA ALA A 378 -13.47 -28.29 11.74
C ALA A 378 -14.28 -28.28 13.04
N ARG A 379 -15.28 -27.39 13.08
CA ARG A 379 -16.34 -27.36 14.08
C ARG A 379 -17.69 -27.53 13.38
N LYS A 380 -18.45 -28.55 13.78
CA LYS A 380 -19.83 -28.78 13.31
C LYS A 380 -20.81 -28.06 14.25
N PRO A 381 -21.95 -27.55 13.75
CA PRO A 381 -22.97 -26.93 14.59
C PRO A 381 -23.59 -27.96 15.54
N GLU A 382 -23.99 -27.52 16.74
CA GLU A 382 -24.55 -28.40 17.78
C GLU A 382 -25.92 -29.00 17.42
N SER A 383 -26.60 -28.43 16.42
CA SER A 383 -27.90 -28.92 15.96
C SER A 383 -27.98 -28.89 14.44
N SER A 384 -28.67 -29.90 13.89
CA SER A 384 -28.99 -29.93 12.47
C SER A 384 -29.87 -28.72 12.12
N PRO A 385 -29.56 -27.96 11.08
CA PRO A 385 -30.38 -26.84 10.67
C PRO A 385 -31.75 -27.34 10.18
N ASN A 386 -32.84 -27.06 10.92
CA ASN A 386 -34.21 -27.30 10.46
C ASN A 386 -34.48 -26.52 9.17
N GLY A 387 -34.88 -27.11 8.05
CA GLY A 387 -35.12 -26.35 6.81
C GLY A 387 -35.63 -27.22 5.67
N GLY A 388 -36.03 -26.59 4.55
CA GLY A 388 -36.46 -27.32 3.35
C GLY A 388 -35.36 -28.19 2.74
N GLY A 389 -35.69 -28.99 1.71
CA GLY A 389 -34.84 -30.08 1.22
C GLY A 389 -33.38 -29.74 0.85
N ILE A 390 -33.08 -28.48 0.45
CA ILE A 390 -31.69 -28.09 0.17
C ILE A 390 -30.82 -28.02 1.43
N TYR A 391 -31.39 -27.64 2.58
CA TYR A 391 -30.66 -27.58 3.85
C TYR A 391 -30.33 -28.99 4.35
N GLU A 392 -31.31 -29.89 4.32
CA GLU A 392 -31.12 -31.29 4.70
C GLU A 392 -30.08 -31.96 3.80
N LYS A 393 -30.19 -31.75 2.48
CA LYS A 393 -29.23 -32.26 1.50
C LYS A 393 -27.82 -31.72 1.72
N SER A 394 -27.67 -30.42 1.98
CA SER A 394 -26.36 -29.81 2.24
C SER A 394 -25.77 -30.30 3.56
N HIS A 395 -26.61 -30.44 4.60
CA HIS A 395 -26.19 -30.95 5.90
C HIS A 395 -25.70 -32.40 5.82
N ALA A 396 -26.36 -33.26 5.03
CA ALA A 396 -25.93 -34.64 4.78
C ALA A 396 -24.54 -34.75 4.10
N LEU A 397 -24.06 -33.67 3.49
CA LEU A 397 -22.77 -33.62 2.79
C LEU A 397 -21.65 -32.96 3.63
N VAL A 398 -21.94 -32.51 4.85
CA VAL A 398 -20.97 -31.80 5.71
C VAL A 398 -19.71 -32.61 5.96
N ASP A 399 -19.84 -33.88 6.37
CA ASP A 399 -18.70 -34.75 6.63
C ASP A 399 -17.85 -34.96 5.36
N LYS A 400 -18.50 -35.12 4.19
CA LYS A 400 -17.80 -35.23 2.90
C LYS A 400 -17.01 -33.95 2.61
N MET A 401 -17.64 -32.78 2.73
CA MET A 401 -16.99 -31.49 2.49
C MET A 401 -15.80 -31.26 3.43
N ILE A 402 -15.98 -31.51 4.73
CA ILE A 402 -14.92 -31.39 5.73
C ILE A 402 -13.74 -32.34 5.40
N SER A 403 -14.04 -33.60 5.06
CA SER A 403 -13.01 -34.59 4.72
C SER A 403 -12.20 -34.25 3.47
N ASN A 404 -12.69 -33.30 2.65
CA ASN A 404 -12.05 -32.80 1.43
C ASN A 404 -11.40 -31.42 1.60
N VAL A 405 -11.39 -30.85 2.80
CA VAL A 405 -10.61 -29.63 3.07
C VAL A 405 -9.13 -29.96 2.93
N ARG A 406 -8.41 -29.18 2.13
CA ARG A 406 -6.95 -29.32 1.94
C ARG A 406 -6.28 -27.95 2.10
N PRO A 407 -4.97 -27.90 2.40
CA PRO A 407 -4.20 -26.68 2.19
C PRO A 407 -4.42 -26.12 0.78
N GLY A 408 -4.38 -24.79 0.67
CA GLY A 408 -4.66 -24.06 -0.56
C GLY A 408 -3.65 -24.32 -1.67
N PHE A 409 -3.96 -23.83 -2.87
CA PHE A 409 -2.98 -23.86 -3.95
C PHE A 409 -1.81 -22.91 -3.65
N VAL A 410 -0.62 -23.31 -4.06
CA VAL A 410 0.58 -22.47 -3.95
C VAL A 410 0.70 -21.68 -5.25
N TYR A 411 0.68 -20.35 -5.12
CA TYR A 411 0.97 -19.44 -6.21
C TYR A 411 2.35 -18.79 -5.98
N PRO A 412 3.08 -18.44 -7.05
CA PRO A 412 4.25 -17.59 -6.92
C PRO A 412 3.88 -16.33 -6.14
N THR A 413 4.57 -16.12 -5.03
CA THR A 413 4.54 -14.88 -4.24
C THR A 413 5.13 -13.75 -5.05
N PHE A 414 4.75 -12.53 -4.68
CA PHE A 414 5.29 -11.34 -5.31
C PHE A 414 5.49 -10.24 -4.30
N THR A 415 6.41 -9.33 -4.60
CA THR A 415 6.56 -8.07 -3.88
C THR A 415 6.13 -6.90 -4.75
N ASN A 416 5.68 -5.83 -4.11
CA ASN A 416 5.28 -4.59 -4.78
C ASN A 416 6.19 -3.48 -4.27
N LEU A 417 6.94 -2.85 -5.19
CA LEU A 417 7.94 -1.85 -4.81
C LEU A 417 7.38 -0.73 -3.93
N GLU A 418 6.19 -0.19 -4.22
CA GLU A 418 5.62 0.89 -3.40
C GLU A 418 5.25 0.39 -2.01
N ASN A 419 4.65 -0.80 -1.90
CA ASN A 419 4.30 -1.40 -0.61
C ASN A 419 5.56 -1.72 0.23
N ASP A 420 6.58 -2.32 -0.37
CA ASP A 420 7.83 -2.69 0.30
C ASP A 420 8.52 -1.45 0.89
N LEU A 421 8.57 -0.36 0.11
CA LEU A 421 9.16 0.91 0.54
C LEU A 421 8.34 1.59 1.65
N ILE A 422 7.01 1.46 1.61
CA ILE A 422 6.14 1.95 2.70
C ILE A 422 6.42 1.16 3.98
N VAL A 423 6.43 -0.17 3.92
CA VAL A 423 6.73 -1.04 5.07
C VAL A 423 8.10 -0.69 5.66
N GLN A 424 9.13 -0.58 4.82
CA GLN A 424 10.47 -0.21 5.24
C GLN A 424 10.47 1.14 5.97
N GLN A 425 9.80 2.16 5.42
CA GLN A 425 9.80 3.49 6.01
C GLN A 425 9.01 3.56 7.32
N VAL A 426 7.91 2.82 7.43
CA VAL A 426 7.14 2.70 8.68
C VAL A 426 7.97 1.98 9.74
N LYS A 427 8.63 0.87 9.40
CA LYS A 427 9.51 0.14 10.31
C LYS A 427 10.66 1.02 10.79
N GLU A 428 11.36 1.69 9.89
CA GLU A 428 12.46 2.60 10.24
C GLU A 428 11.99 3.72 11.18
N ALA A 429 10.80 4.27 10.95
CA ALA A 429 10.23 5.29 11.81
C ALA A 429 9.88 4.74 13.21
N ALA A 430 9.24 3.56 13.28
CA ALA A 430 8.94 2.88 14.53
C ALA A 430 10.24 2.55 15.32
N ASP A 431 11.28 2.06 14.64
CA ASP A 431 12.59 1.79 15.23
C ASP A 431 13.25 3.06 15.77
N LYS A 432 13.15 4.19 15.05
CA LYS A 432 13.64 5.48 15.52
C LYS A 432 12.87 5.97 16.75
N TYR A 433 11.55 5.82 16.76
CA TYR A 433 10.74 6.13 17.93
C TYR A 433 11.16 5.27 19.13
N ALA A 434 11.28 3.95 18.97
CA ALA A 434 11.75 3.04 20.00
C ALA A 434 13.16 3.38 20.51
N TYR A 435 14.08 3.74 19.61
CA TYR A 435 15.42 4.18 19.98
C TYR A 435 15.37 5.45 20.83
N VAL A 436 14.59 6.45 20.42
CA VAL A 436 14.41 7.68 21.19
C VAL A 436 13.78 7.39 22.55
N THR A 437 12.70 6.62 22.61
CA THR A 437 12.02 6.31 23.88
C THR A 437 12.89 5.47 24.78
N SER A 438 13.77 4.60 24.28
CA SER A 438 14.77 3.88 25.11
C SER A 438 15.88 4.80 25.67
N GLY A 439 15.99 6.02 25.17
CA GLY A 439 17.03 6.99 25.54
C GLY A 439 18.26 6.95 24.65
N GLY A 440 18.24 6.13 23.59
CA GLY A 440 19.35 5.91 22.69
C GLY A 440 20.47 5.06 23.29
N LYS A 441 21.58 4.93 22.56
CA LYS A 441 22.74 4.17 23.00
C LYS A 441 23.50 4.90 24.10
N MET A 442 23.60 4.28 25.28
CA MET A 442 24.36 4.80 26.41
C MET A 442 25.85 4.47 26.30
N THR A 443 26.70 5.38 26.77
CA THR A 443 28.14 5.11 26.94
C THR A 443 28.31 4.01 27.99
N GLU A 444 28.99 2.92 27.64
CA GLU A 444 29.23 1.76 28.52
C GLU A 444 27.94 1.09 29.08
N GLY A 445 26.76 1.40 28.54
CA GLY A 445 25.48 0.88 29.02
C GLY A 445 24.97 1.52 30.32
N ILE A 446 25.63 2.57 30.82
CA ILE A 446 25.25 3.23 32.07
C ILE A 446 24.10 4.21 31.81
N ILE A 447 22.96 3.99 32.46
CA ILE A 447 21.82 4.91 32.42
C ILE A 447 21.96 5.87 33.60
N GLU A 448 22.32 7.12 33.31
CA GLU A 448 22.36 8.20 34.31
C GLU A 448 20.93 8.73 34.54
N THR A 449 20.44 8.67 35.78
CA THR A 449 19.11 9.17 36.17
C THR A 449 19.17 10.30 37.20
N PHE A 450 18.09 11.08 37.29
CA PHE A 450 17.88 12.06 38.35
C PHE A 450 16.38 12.25 38.62
N THR A 451 16.04 12.74 39.80
CA THR A 451 14.64 13.01 40.18
C THR A 451 14.34 14.50 40.09
N LYS A 452 13.22 14.86 39.47
CA LYS A 452 12.71 16.23 39.42
C LYS A 452 11.20 16.23 39.58
N ASN A 453 10.70 17.01 40.55
CA ASN A 453 9.27 17.09 40.88
C ASN A 453 8.61 15.71 41.13
N GLY A 454 9.32 14.80 41.79
CA GLY A 454 8.82 13.45 42.10
C GLY A 454 8.78 12.47 40.93
N MET A 455 9.25 12.87 39.75
CA MET A 455 9.40 11.99 38.59
C MET A 455 10.89 11.66 38.36
N GLU A 456 11.18 10.40 38.04
CA GLU A 456 12.51 9.97 37.61
C GLU A 456 12.71 10.28 36.12
N TYR A 457 13.84 10.91 35.82
CA TYR A 457 14.31 11.21 34.48
C TYR A 457 15.61 10.45 34.21
N ARG A 458 15.83 10.08 32.94
CA ARG A 458 17.10 9.57 32.43
C ARG A 458 17.69 10.52 31.41
N TYR A 459 19.00 10.71 31.44
CA TYR A 459 19.70 11.43 30.38
C TYR A 459 19.65 10.66 29.06
N MET A 460 19.55 11.40 27.95
CA MET A 460 19.60 10.84 26.60
C MET A 460 21.05 10.55 26.22
N GLY A 461 21.27 9.48 25.46
CA GLY A 461 22.58 9.09 24.94
C GLY A 461 23.22 10.16 24.04
N PRO A 462 24.54 10.10 23.79
CA PRO A 462 25.29 11.17 23.13
C PRO A 462 24.76 11.59 21.75
N GLU A 463 24.09 10.69 21.04
CA GLU A 463 23.48 10.93 19.73
C GLU A 463 22.17 11.70 19.79
N LEU A 464 21.54 11.78 20.97
CA LEU A 464 20.23 12.41 21.20
C LEU A 464 20.27 13.48 22.31
N ASN A 465 21.45 13.74 22.89
CA ASN A 465 21.59 14.53 24.12
C ASN A 465 21.37 16.05 23.97
N THR A 466 20.96 16.53 22.80
CA THR A 466 20.46 17.90 22.62
C THR A 466 19.21 17.88 21.75
N LYS A 467 18.40 18.94 21.82
CA LYS A 467 17.20 19.05 20.99
C LYS A 467 17.54 19.03 19.50
N GLU A 468 18.64 19.66 19.09
CA GLU A 468 19.09 19.71 17.71
C GLU A 468 19.46 18.32 17.19
N LYS A 469 20.15 17.53 18.01
CA LYS A 469 20.50 16.15 17.67
C LYS A 469 19.28 15.25 17.56
N LEU A 470 18.36 15.34 18.54
CA LEU A 470 17.10 14.61 18.51
C LEU A 470 16.27 14.97 17.26
N VAL A 471 16.13 16.27 16.96
CA VAL A 471 15.42 16.74 15.77
C VAL A 471 16.11 16.23 14.50
N GLY A 472 17.45 16.29 14.43
CA GLY A 472 18.22 15.79 13.30
C GLY A 472 17.96 14.30 13.04
N TYR A 473 18.05 13.49 14.10
CA TYR A 473 17.79 12.04 14.05
C TYR A 473 16.37 11.71 13.56
N LEU A 474 15.35 12.39 14.11
CA LEU A 474 13.95 12.14 13.72
C LEU A 474 13.58 12.70 12.34
N SER A 475 14.26 13.75 11.85
CA SER A 475 13.93 14.42 10.58
C SER A 475 14.18 13.56 9.33
N GLU A 476 14.91 12.46 9.48
CA GLU A 476 15.09 11.48 8.43
C GLU A 476 13.78 10.74 8.09
N SER A 477 12.88 10.55 9.07
CA SER A 477 11.66 9.76 8.90
C SER A 477 10.38 10.57 9.10
N TYR A 478 10.42 11.59 9.96
CA TYR A 478 9.23 12.37 10.35
C TYR A 478 9.24 13.80 9.81
N THR A 479 8.05 14.38 9.63
CA THR A 479 7.94 15.80 9.29
C THR A 479 8.36 16.69 10.47
N PRO A 480 8.84 17.93 10.19
CA PRO A 480 9.14 18.88 11.26
C PRO A 480 7.94 19.20 12.18
N GLY A 481 6.71 19.15 11.64
CA GLY A 481 5.49 19.35 12.41
C GLY A 481 5.29 18.26 13.46
N THR A 482 5.39 17.01 13.04
CA THR A 482 5.26 15.83 13.90
C THR A 482 6.33 15.79 14.99
N ILE A 483 7.58 16.13 14.66
CA ILE A 483 8.68 16.17 15.64
C ILE A 483 8.40 17.23 16.72
N ARG A 484 7.91 18.41 16.33
CA ARG A 484 7.52 19.44 17.30
C ARG A 484 6.40 18.96 18.22
N SER A 485 5.36 18.35 17.66
CA SER A 485 4.27 17.76 18.45
C SER A 485 4.80 16.72 19.43
N TYR A 486 5.70 15.82 19.01
CA TYR A 486 6.34 14.86 19.90
C TYR A 486 7.10 15.54 21.05
N ILE A 487 7.99 16.51 20.75
CA ILE A 487 8.79 17.19 21.77
C ILE A 487 7.92 17.89 22.81
N LEU A 488 6.78 18.46 22.41
CA LEU A 488 5.83 19.10 23.34
C LEU A 488 5.14 18.08 24.27
N ARG A 489 4.92 16.85 23.81
CA ARG A 489 4.22 15.79 24.54
C ARG A 489 5.15 14.94 25.41
N ALA A 490 6.40 14.73 24.97
CA ALA A 490 7.35 13.79 25.55
C ALA A 490 7.98 14.25 26.88
N SER A 491 7.54 15.38 27.44
CA SER A 491 8.03 15.95 28.70
C SER A 491 9.57 16.02 28.78
N LEU A 492 10.23 16.26 27.65
CA LEU A 492 11.69 16.34 27.57
C LEU A 492 12.18 17.60 28.31
N ILE A 493 13.20 17.43 29.14
CA ILE A 493 13.83 18.53 29.88
C ILE A 493 15.31 18.62 29.57
N GLU A 494 15.87 19.80 29.75
CA GLU A 494 17.31 20.01 29.69
C GLU A 494 17.84 20.18 31.11
N GLN A 495 18.86 19.40 31.43
CA GLN A 495 19.56 19.42 32.71
C GLN A 495 21.05 19.36 32.41
N GLU A 496 21.82 20.33 32.93
CA GLU A 496 23.28 20.42 32.71
C GLU A 496 23.68 20.44 31.21
N GLY A 497 22.84 21.06 30.36
CA GLY A 497 23.07 21.12 28.91
C GLY A 497 22.85 19.80 28.17
N LYS A 498 22.35 18.77 28.87
CA LYS A 498 21.98 17.47 28.29
C LYS A 498 20.46 17.31 28.31
N LEU A 499 19.92 16.75 27.24
CA LEU A 499 18.52 16.36 27.13
C LEU A 499 18.24 15.14 28.02
N ALA A 500 17.10 15.13 28.69
CA ALA A 500 16.61 14.04 29.52
C ALA A 500 15.12 13.80 29.31
N GLN A 501 14.67 12.57 29.51
CA GLN A 501 13.28 12.13 29.36
C GLN A 501 12.79 11.37 30.60
N PRO A 502 11.46 11.29 30.84
CA PRO A 502 10.92 10.45 31.89
C PRO A 502 11.35 8.98 31.73
N ASN A 503 11.62 8.30 32.84
CA ASN A 503 11.97 6.88 32.83
C ASN A 503 10.69 6.02 32.76
N VAL A 504 10.28 5.65 31.54
CA VAL A 504 9.05 4.89 31.28
C VAL A 504 9.34 3.76 30.29
N ASP A 505 8.80 2.58 30.54
CA ASP A 505 8.88 1.43 29.63
C ASP A 505 7.79 1.53 28.56
N GLY A 506 8.22 1.46 27.29
CA GLY A 506 7.33 1.39 26.13
C GLY A 506 7.89 0.39 25.13
N GLY A 507 7.11 -0.63 24.81
CA GLY A 507 7.43 -1.63 23.79
C GLY A 507 6.20 -1.92 22.95
N SER A 508 6.42 -2.21 21.66
CA SER A 508 5.39 -2.67 20.73
C SER A 508 5.76 -4.08 20.26
N LEU A 509 4.78 -4.96 20.11
CA LEU A 509 4.92 -6.33 19.61
C LEU A 509 4.53 -6.45 18.12
N LEU A 510 4.28 -5.34 17.42
CA LEU A 510 3.79 -5.34 16.04
C LEU A 510 4.88 -5.75 15.04
N ASN A 511 4.58 -6.74 14.19
CA ASN A 511 5.46 -7.20 13.13
C ASN A 511 5.06 -6.60 11.77
N TYR A 512 5.75 -5.53 11.38
CA TYR A 512 5.47 -4.80 10.15
C TYR A 512 5.89 -5.52 8.86
N GLU A 513 6.72 -6.58 8.93
CA GLU A 513 7.34 -7.19 7.74
C GLU A 513 6.32 -7.84 6.79
N ASN A 514 5.14 -8.21 7.28
CA ASN A 514 4.07 -8.84 6.50
C ASN A 514 2.83 -7.95 6.35
N ALA A 515 2.95 -6.63 6.56
CA ALA A 515 1.80 -5.75 6.54
C ALA A 515 1.20 -5.63 5.12
N VAL A 516 -0.12 -5.84 5.01
CA VAL A 516 -0.84 -5.57 3.75
C VAL A 516 -1.21 -4.09 3.73
N ILE A 517 -0.73 -3.38 2.71
CA ILE A 517 -0.90 -1.93 2.57
C ILE A 517 -2.18 -1.60 1.81
N VAL A 518 -2.96 -0.67 2.34
CA VAL A 518 -4.14 -0.11 1.69
C VAL A 518 -4.01 1.39 1.58
N LEU A 519 -3.89 1.91 0.35
CA LEU A 519 -4.01 3.35 0.10
C LEU A 519 -5.45 3.81 0.40
N ARG A 520 -5.58 4.81 1.27
CA ARG A 520 -6.85 5.44 1.64
C ARG A 520 -7.07 6.75 0.92
N LYS A 521 -6.01 7.51 0.69
CA LYS A 521 -6.07 8.84 0.11
C LYS A 521 -4.73 9.21 -0.50
N ASP A 522 -4.77 9.85 -1.65
CA ASP A 522 -3.63 10.54 -2.26
C ASP A 522 -4.13 11.86 -2.85
N ASN A 523 -3.52 12.97 -2.45
CA ASN A 523 -3.77 14.30 -3.03
C ASN A 523 -2.52 14.94 -3.65
N GLY A 524 -1.43 14.18 -3.82
CA GLY A 524 -0.14 14.61 -4.35
C GLY A 524 0.80 15.26 -3.32
N MET A 525 0.26 15.82 -2.23
CA MET A 525 1.03 16.41 -1.13
C MET A 525 0.99 15.56 0.14
N GLU A 526 -0.04 14.73 0.27
CA GLU A 526 -0.30 13.85 1.39
C GLU A 526 -0.84 12.51 0.87
N LYS A 527 -0.37 11.43 1.49
CA LYS A 527 -0.85 10.06 1.27
C LYS A 527 -1.21 9.43 2.60
N GLU A 528 -2.36 8.78 2.68
CA GLU A 528 -2.82 8.06 3.86
C GLU A 528 -2.92 6.56 3.55
N PHE A 529 -2.40 5.72 4.45
CA PHE A 529 -2.39 4.27 4.32
C PHE A 529 -2.93 3.59 5.57
N ASP A 530 -3.73 2.54 5.38
CA ASP A 530 -4.03 1.56 6.42
C ASP A 530 -3.15 0.34 6.20
N LEU A 531 -2.34 -0.01 7.19
CA LEU A 531 -1.51 -1.19 7.22
C LEU A 531 -2.23 -2.27 8.01
N LYS A 532 -2.53 -3.39 7.37
CA LYS A 532 -3.07 -4.58 8.02
C LYS A 532 -1.88 -5.43 8.50
N VAL A 533 -1.54 -5.33 9.77
CA VAL A 533 -0.35 -5.92 10.39
C VAL A 533 -0.72 -7.22 11.07
N SER A 534 -0.14 -8.36 10.65
CA SER A 534 -0.41 -9.65 11.29
C SER A 534 0.12 -9.72 12.71
N LEU A 535 -0.62 -10.40 13.59
CA LEU A 535 -0.17 -10.74 14.94
C LEU A 535 0.75 -11.97 14.85
N GLY A 536 2.07 -11.75 14.85
CA GLY A 536 3.06 -12.81 14.63
C GLY A 536 2.87 -13.53 13.28
N ASN A 537 2.98 -14.86 13.29
CA ASN A 537 2.77 -15.73 12.12
C ASN A 537 1.30 -16.19 11.99
N SER A 538 0.32 -15.42 12.47
CA SER A 538 -1.11 -15.75 12.34
C SER A 538 -1.79 -15.08 11.15
N LEU A 539 -3.03 -15.50 10.89
CA LEU A 539 -3.95 -14.83 9.97
C LEU A 539 -4.75 -13.69 10.65
N SER A 540 -4.59 -13.50 11.96
CA SER A 540 -5.17 -12.36 12.71
C SER A 540 -4.29 -11.13 12.56
N PHE A 541 -4.90 -9.95 12.65
CA PHE A 541 -4.25 -8.70 12.31
C PHE A 541 -4.83 -7.50 13.05
N GLU A 542 -4.04 -6.44 13.12
CA GLU A 542 -4.44 -5.10 13.54
C GLU A 542 -4.32 -4.10 12.38
N TYR A 543 -5.10 -3.03 12.42
CA TYR A 543 -4.99 -1.93 11.47
C TYR A 543 -4.19 -0.79 12.07
N VAL A 544 -3.15 -0.38 11.36
CA VAL A 544 -2.28 0.73 11.71
C VAL A 544 -2.42 1.80 10.64
N HIS A 545 -2.80 3.02 11.05
CA HIS A 545 -3.00 4.13 10.12
C HIS A 545 -1.76 5.03 10.05
N VAL A 546 -1.21 5.22 8.85
CA VAL A 546 0.00 6.03 8.62
C VAL A 546 -0.24 7.07 7.53
N VAL A 547 0.13 8.31 7.84
CA VAL A 547 0.07 9.45 6.92
C VAL A 547 1.48 9.87 6.55
N PHE A 548 1.69 10.08 5.25
CA PHE A 548 2.91 10.65 4.68
C PHE A 548 2.61 12.03 4.10
N SER A 549 3.54 12.96 4.24
CA SER A 549 3.48 14.28 3.61
C SER A 549 4.76 14.56 2.82
N LYS A 550 4.60 15.22 1.68
CA LYS A 550 5.70 15.60 0.79
C LYS A 550 6.44 16.81 1.35
N THR A 551 7.75 16.69 1.52
CA THR A 551 8.64 17.77 1.95
C THR A 551 9.64 18.12 0.84
N LYS A 552 10.42 19.18 1.03
CA LYS A 552 11.52 19.55 0.12
C LYS A 552 12.59 18.44 -0.01
N ASP A 553 12.70 17.57 0.99
CA ASP A 553 13.69 16.51 1.10
C ASP A 553 13.07 15.12 0.82
N GLY A 554 11.87 15.09 0.21
CA GLY A 554 11.10 13.88 -0.10
C GLY A 554 9.92 13.64 0.83
N TRP A 555 9.27 12.48 0.73
CA TRP A 555 8.17 12.11 1.61
C TRP A 555 8.66 11.79 3.03
N ARG A 556 7.87 12.20 4.03
CA ARG A 556 8.11 11.95 5.46
C ARG A 556 6.79 11.57 6.14
N ILE A 557 6.86 10.81 7.22
CA ILE A 557 5.68 10.45 8.02
C ILE A 557 5.19 11.68 8.79
N SER A 558 3.92 12.00 8.64
CA SER A 558 3.21 13.06 9.36
C SER A 558 2.35 12.54 10.50
N SER A 559 2.05 11.23 10.56
CA SER A 559 1.45 10.58 11.74
C SER A 559 2.27 10.80 13.01
N ASP A 560 1.58 10.93 14.14
CA ASP A 560 2.21 11.16 15.44
C ASP A 560 3.14 10.01 15.86
N LEU A 561 4.28 10.35 16.45
CA LEU A 561 5.21 9.36 17.01
C LEU A 561 4.51 8.51 18.08
N GLY A 562 4.64 7.19 17.94
CA GLY A 562 4.09 6.19 18.86
C GLY A 562 2.64 5.78 18.60
N THR A 563 2.02 6.20 17.49
CA THR A 563 0.70 5.70 17.09
C THR A 563 0.76 4.40 16.27
N PHE A 564 1.98 3.93 16.00
CA PHE A 564 2.30 2.70 15.28
C PHE A 564 3.63 2.16 15.83
#